data_AF-A0A6J4J8A3-F1
#
_entry.id   AF-A0A6J4J8A3-F1
#
_cell.length_a   1.000
_cell.length_b   1.000
_cell.length_c   1.000
_cell.angle_alpha   90.00
_cell.angle_beta   90.00
_cell.angle_gamma   90.00
#
_symmetry.space_group_name_H-M   'P 1'
#
loop_
_entity.id
_entity.type
_entity.pdbx_description
1 polymer ?
#
loop_
_entity_poly.entity_id
_entity_poly.type
_entity_poly.pdbx_seq_one_letter_code
_entity_poly.pdbx_strand_id
1 'polypeptide(L)' 'NLCCLCRSHHRLKTFARGWTFRMEPDGTLHVTSPSAITRTTRPPGLRPPEPEPPPDPPDDDPPPF' A
#
# COMPACT_ATOMS: atom_id res chain seq x y z
N ASN A 1 0.77 17.11 5.07
CA ASN A 1 0.09 16.50 6.23
C ASN A 1 0.83 15.21 6.64
N LEU A 2 2.10 15.32 7.09
CA LEU A 2 2.98 14.18 7.40
C LEU A 2 3.12 13.95 8.93
N CYS A 3 2.69 14.93 9.74
CA CYS A 3 2.88 14.92 11.19
C CYS A 3 2.12 13.80 11.93
N CYS A 4 1.00 13.32 11.40
CA CYS A 4 0.21 12.25 12.01
C CYS A 4 0.92 10.88 11.92
N LEU A 5 1.79 10.69 10.92
CA LEU A 5 2.65 9.52 10.81
C LEU A 5 3.87 9.65 11.73
N CYS A 6 4.46 10.83 11.85
CA CYS A 6 5.64 11.04 12.70
C CYS A 6 5.32 10.76 14.18
N ARG A 7 4.22 11.28 14.74
CA ARG A 7 3.88 11.03 16.16
C ARG A 7 3.59 9.56 16.44
N SER A 8 2.79 8.92 15.60
CA SER A 8 2.50 7.49 15.73
C SER A 8 3.77 6.65 15.59
N HIS A 9 4.65 7.01 14.66
CA HIS A 9 5.93 6.35 14.44
C HIS A 9 6.90 6.55 15.61
N HIS A 10 7.08 7.78 16.12
CA HIS A 10 7.93 8.04 17.27
C HIS A 10 7.42 7.29 18.51
N ARG A 11 6.10 7.27 18.73
CA ARG A 11 5.50 6.58 19.86
C ARG A 11 5.63 5.06 19.73
N LEU A 12 5.49 4.54 18.51
CA LEU A 12 5.76 3.13 18.19
C LEU A 12 7.23 2.78 18.46
N LYS A 13 8.18 3.53 17.90
CA LYS A 13 9.61 3.29 18.08
C LYS A 13 10.06 3.33 19.55
N THR A 14 9.51 4.26 20.33
CA THR A 14 9.94 4.47 21.72
C THR A 14 9.25 3.53 22.71
N PHE A 15 8.00 3.11 22.46
CA PHE A 15 7.19 2.35 23.45
C PHE A 15 6.79 0.94 23.00
N ALA A 16 7.35 0.43 21.89
CA ALA A 16 7.02 -0.89 21.33
C ALA A 16 7.61 -2.11 22.07
N ARG A 17 7.66 -2.11 23.41
CA ARG A 17 7.99 -3.36 24.12
C ARG A 17 6.84 -4.37 23.92
N GLY A 18 7.14 -5.50 23.29
CA GLY A 18 6.16 -6.56 22.98
C GLY A 18 5.40 -6.38 21.66
N TRP A 19 5.81 -5.47 20.78
CA TRP A 19 5.25 -5.37 19.43
C TRP A 19 6.08 -6.22 18.47
N THR A 20 5.40 -6.95 17.58
CA THR A 20 6.02 -7.78 16.55
C THR A 20 5.81 -7.14 15.18
N PHE A 21 6.87 -7.10 14.38
CA PHE A 21 6.85 -6.56 13.02
C PHE A 21 7.18 -7.67 12.04
N ARG A 22 6.36 -7.84 11.01
CA ARG A 22 6.61 -8.78 9.90
C ARG A 22 6.41 -8.06 8.58
N MET A 23 7.43 -8.07 7.74
CA MET A 23 7.37 -7.50 6.40
C MET A 23 7.25 -8.64 5.39
N GLU A 24 6.21 -8.57 4.57
CA GLU A 24 6.00 -9.51 3.48
C GLU A 24 6.80 -9.08 2.23
N PRO A 25 7.13 -10.00 1.32
CA PRO A 25 7.89 -9.69 0.10
C PRO A 25 7.17 -8.74 -0.86
N ASP A 26 5.86 -8.55 -0.72
CA ASP A 26 5.07 -7.52 -1.43
C ASP A 26 5.24 -6.12 -0.82
N GLY A 27 6.03 -5.99 0.25
CA GLY A 27 6.29 -4.75 0.99
C GLY A 27 5.16 -4.34 1.94
N THR A 28 4.22 -5.25 2.22
CA THR A 28 3.21 -5.06 3.26
C THR A 28 3.83 -5.22 4.65
N LEU A 29 3.57 -4.28 5.56
CA LEU A 29 4.03 -4.32 6.96
C LEU A 29 2.91 -4.76 7.90
N HIS A 30 3.08 -5.91 8.54
CA HIS A 30 2.24 -6.37 9.64
C HIS A 30 2.84 -5.93 10.97
N VAL A 31 2.00 -5.32 11.80
CA VAL A 31 2.35 -4.82 13.12
C VAL A 31 1.40 -5.44 14.13
N THR A 32 1.89 -6.33 14.97
CA THR A 32 1.13 -6.95 16.05
C THR A 32 1.43 -6.21 17.36
N SER A 33 0.38 -5.70 17.99
CA SER A 33 0.49 -5.09 19.32
C SER A 33 0.56 -6.15 20.41
N PRO A 34 1.09 -5.84 21.60
CA PRO A 34 1.13 -6.75 22.75
C PRO A 34 -0.25 -7.14 23.27
N SER A 35 -1.31 -6.44 22.84
CA SER A 35 -2.71 -6.83 23.07
C SER A 35 -3.26 -7.80 22.02
N ALA A 36 -2.38 -8.45 21.25
CA ALA A 36 -2.68 -9.37 20.15
C ALA A 36 -3.43 -8.76 18.95
N ILE A 37 -3.53 -7.43 18.85
CA ILE A 37 -4.18 -6.77 17.70
C ILE A 37 -3.16 -6.63 16.58
N THR A 38 -3.44 -7.24 15.43
CA THR A 38 -2.59 -7.11 14.24
C THR A 38 -3.15 -6.04 13.30
N ARG A 39 -2.32 -5.07 12.95
CA ARG A 39 -2.60 -4.04 11.94
C ARG A 39 -1.68 -4.21 10.76
N THR A 40 -2.26 -4.19 9.57
CA THR A 40 -1.54 -4.33 8.31
C THR A 40 -1.48 -2.97 7.62
N THR A 41 -0.28 -2.51 7.30
CA THR A 41 -0.05 -1.28 6.54
C THR A 41 0.51 -1.66 5.18
N ARG A 42 -0.23 -1.31 4.12
CA ARG A 42 0.26 -1.42 2.73
C ARG A 42 0.68 -0.01 2.26
N PRO A 43 1.97 0.25 2.02
CA PRO A 43 2.41 1.55 1.52
C PRO A 43 1.74 1.86 0.16
N PRO A 44 1.24 3.10 -0.06
CA PRO A 44 0.55 3.45 -1.30
C PRO A 44 1.42 3.44 -2.58
N GLY A 45 2.71 3.13 -2.48
CA GLY A 45 3.64 3.01 -3.62
C GLY A 45 3.90 1.58 -4.11
N LEU A 46 3.28 0.57 -3.51
CA LEU A 46 3.45 -0.86 -3.87
C LEU A 46 2.23 -1.46 -4.57
N ARG A 47 1.31 -0.62 -5.08
CA ARG A 47 0.30 -1.14 -6.01
C ARG A 47 1.02 -1.58 -7.28
N PRO A 48 0.84 -2.83 -7.75
CA PRO A 48 1.14 -3.14 -9.13
C PRO A 48 0.45 -2.10 -10.03
N PRO A 49 1.08 -1.64 -11.12
CA PRO A 49 0.39 -0.79 -12.08
C PRO A 49 -0.93 -1.47 -12.47
N GLU A 50 -2.02 -0.70 -12.52
CA GLU A 50 -3.28 -1.20 -13.07
C GLU A 50 -2.97 -1.75 -14.48
N PRO A 51 -3.50 -2.93 -14.84
CA PRO A 51 -3.31 -3.46 -16.18
C PRO A 51 -3.81 -2.43 -17.19
N GLU A 52 -3.00 -2.19 -18.23
CA GLU A 52 -3.36 -1.24 -19.28
C GLU A 52 -4.73 -1.63 -19.87
N PRO A 53 -5.63 -0.66 -20.10
CA PRO A 53 -6.90 -0.94 -20.75
C PRO A 53 -6.63 -1.59 -22.12
N PRO A 54 -7.50 -2.52 -22.57
CA PRO A 54 -7.37 -3.12 -23.89
C PRO A 54 -7.34 -2.01 -24.96
N PRO A 55 -6.58 -2.21 -26.05
CA PRO A 55 -6.50 -1.21 -27.13
C PRO A 55 -7.89 -0.94 -27.70
N ASP A 56 -8.15 0.33 -28.03
CA ASP A 56 -9.38 0.73 -28.72
C ASP A 56 -9.54 -0.08 -30.02
N PRO A 57 -10.76 -0.51 -30.37
CA PRO A 57 -11.02 -1.16 -31.65
C PRO A 57 -10.58 -0.24 -32.79
N PRO A 58 -10.03 -0.79 -33.89
CA PRO A 58 -9.65 0.03 -35.04
C PRO A 58 -10.87 0.81 -35.52
N ASP A 59 -10.66 2.11 -35.74
CA ASP A 59 -11.64 3.02 -36.34
C ASP A 59 -11.87 2.55 -37.79
N ASP A 60 -12.92 1.75 -37.98
CA ASP A 60 -13.40 1.30 -39.28
C ASP A 60 -14.30 2.41 -39.86
N ASP A 61 -13.73 3.60 -40.08
CA ASP A 61 -14.41 4.66 -40.82
C ASP A 61 -14.01 4.54 -42.30
N PRO A 62 -14.88 4.00 -43.17
CA PRO A 62 -14.58 3.92 -44.59
C PRO A 62 -14.56 5.34 -45.19
N PRO A 63 -13.59 5.64 -46.07
CA PRO A 63 -13.47 6.96 -46.67
C PRO A 63 -14.74 7.32 -47.45
N PRO A 64 -15.20 8.59 -47.39
CA PRO A 64 -16.36 9.01 -48.16
C PRO A 64 -16.06 8.95 -49.67
N PHE A 65 -16.99 8.37 -50.41
CA PHE A 65 -16.99 8.25 -51.87
C PHE A 65 -17.02 9.61 -52.59
#